data_AF-A0A847JZI4-F1
#
_entry.id   AF-A0A847JZI4-F1
#
_cell.length_a   1.000
_cell.length_b   1.000
_cell.length_c   1.000
_cell.angle_alpha   90.00
_cell.angle_beta   90.00
_cell.angle_gamma   90.00
#
_symmetry.space_group_name_H-M   'P 1'
#
loop_
_entity.id
_entity.type
_entity.pdbx_description
1 polymer ?
#
loop_
_entity_poly.entity_id
_entity_poly.type
_entity_poly.pdbx_seq_one_letter_code
_entity_poly.pdbx_strand_id
1 'polypeptide(L)'
;MRLTETASASWLRRAVATAALVVLVGYGVLWLAARAIRPYQEWSKSVECRRNIHILVRGFNMYADDYDGRYLPAERWEDCVEPYAPPKYRRCPSAAPDAAGAGYAADLARSGAERIKLDDESMAALLYDSAQSVRNAAGRQQDMPVPGRHITRRRQERASVRGNWIGYADGSCRLKPDHNPGP
;
A
#
# COMPACT_ATOMS: atom_id res chain seq x y z
N MET A 1 43.79 -22.89 -45.30
CA MET A 1 43.67 -22.76 -43.83
C MET A 1 42.85 -23.94 -43.34
N ARG A 2 43.46 -24.96 -42.73
CA ARG A 2 42.77 -26.20 -42.32
C ARG A 2 42.11 -25.98 -40.96
N LEU A 3 40.78 -25.96 -40.93
CA LEU A 3 39.94 -25.82 -39.73
C LEU A 3 39.72 -27.17 -39.03
N THR A 4 40.79 -27.86 -38.62
CA THR A 4 40.67 -29.18 -37.96
C THR A 4 41.51 -29.29 -36.69
N GLU A 5 41.61 -28.22 -35.90
CA GLU A 5 42.04 -28.34 -34.50
C GLU A 5 40.81 -28.60 -33.65
N THR A 6 40.61 -29.86 -33.26
CA THR A 6 39.59 -30.22 -32.28
C THR A 6 40.04 -29.74 -30.91
N ALA A 7 39.21 -28.93 -30.25
CA ALA A 7 39.52 -28.43 -28.91
C ALA A 7 39.74 -29.60 -27.94
N SER A 8 40.81 -29.54 -27.14
CA SER A 8 41.11 -30.60 -26.17
C SER A 8 40.04 -30.66 -25.06
N ALA A 9 39.75 -31.86 -24.56
CA ALA A 9 38.74 -32.07 -23.53
C ALA A 9 39.03 -31.33 -22.21
N SER A 10 40.29 -30.99 -21.93
CA SER A 10 40.67 -30.17 -20.77
C SER A 10 40.30 -28.69 -20.98
N TRP A 11 40.47 -28.16 -22.19
CA TRP A 11 40.04 -26.80 -22.54
C TRP A 11 38.52 -26.65 -22.42
N LEU A 12 37.76 -27.60 -23.00
CA LEU A 12 36.29 -27.60 -22.92
C LEU A 12 35.79 -27.61 -21.47
N ARG A 13 36.35 -28.47 -20.61
CA ARG A 13 35.98 -28.51 -19.18
C ARG A 13 36.24 -27.19 -18.46
N ARG A 14 37.37 -26.53 -18.74
CA ARG A 14 37.69 -25.22 -18.15
C ARG A 14 36.73 -24.14 -18.65
N ALA A 15 36.44 -24.11 -19.96
CA ALA A 15 35.52 -23.14 -20.53
C ALA A 15 34.11 -23.28 -19.93
N VAL A 16 33.59 -24.51 -19.83
CA VAL A 16 32.28 -24.79 -19.22
C VAL A 16 32.28 -24.42 -17.74
N ALA A 17 33.32 -24.78 -16.99
CA ALA A 17 33.42 -24.43 -15.57
C ALA A 17 33.45 -22.91 -15.36
N THR A 18 34.20 -22.17 -16.17
CA THR A 18 34.24 -20.70 -16.11
C THR A 18 32.89 -20.09 -16.47
N ALA A 19 32.23 -20.58 -17.53
CA ALA A 19 30.90 -20.11 -17.91
C ALA A 19 29.87 -20.37 -16.80
N ALA A 20 29.87 -21.57 -16.22
CA ALA A 20 29.01 -21.91 -15.10
C ALA A 20 29.26 -21.03 -13.88
N LEU A 21 30.54 -20.76 -13.55
CA LEU A 21 30.90 -19.86 -12.46
C LEU A 21 30.38 -18.44 -12.70
N VAL A 22 30.55 -17.89 -13.91
CA VAL A 22 30.05 -16.56 -14.27
C VAL A 22 28.52 -16.49 -14.13
N VAL A 23 27.79 -17.51 -14.58
CA VAL A 23 26.33 -17.58 -14.43
C VAL A 23 25.92 -17.63 -12.97
N LEU A 24 26.58 -18.46 -12.15
CA LEU A 24 26.28 -18.58 -10.72
C LEU A 24 26.56 -17.28 -9.96
N VAL A 25 27.70 -16.63 -10.24
CA VAL A 25 28.04 -15.34 -9.64
C VAL A 25 27.06 -14.26 -10.07
N GLY A 26 26.74 -14.18 -11.37
CA GLY A 26 25.77 -13.22 -11.90
C GLY A 26 24.38 -13.40 -11.26
N TYR A 27 23.91 -14.65 -11.15
CA TYR A 27 22.65 -14.96 -10.46
C TYR A 27 22.69 -14.54 -8.98
N GLY A 28 23.79 -14.83 -8.27
CA GLY A 28 23.97 -14.42 -6.88
C GLY A 28 23.91 -12.91 -6.68
N VAL A 29 24.56 -12.14 -7.56
CA VAL A 29 24.52 -10.67 -7.53
C VAL A 29 23.11 -10.15 -7.79
N LEU A 30 22.41 -10.65 -8.80
CA LEU A 30 21.04 -10.26 -9.11
C LEU A 30 20.08 -10.58 -7.95
N TRP A 31 20.25 -11.75 -7.32
CA TRP A 31 19.45 -12.15 -6.17
C TRP A 31 19.66 -11.22 -4.97
N LEU A 32 20.91 -10.86 -4.67
CA LEU A 32 21.25 -9.91 -3.60
C LEU A 32 20.71 -8.50 -3.89
N ALA A 33 20.86 -8.03 -5.13
CA ALA A 33 20.33 -6.74 -5.56
C ALA A 33 18.80 -6.68 -5.43
N ALA A 34 18.10 -7.72 -5.89
CA ALA A 34 16.65 -7.83 -5.73
C ALA A 34 16.23 -7.78 -4.26
N ARG A 35 16.96 -8.48 -3.37
CA ARG A 35 16.71 -8.45 -1.92
C ARG A 35 16.93 -7.07 -1.32
N ALA A 36 17.96 -6.34 -1.75
CA ALA A 36 18.25 -4.99 -1.27
C ALA A 36 17.20 -3.94 -1.72
N ILE A 37 16.55 -4.15 -2.87
CA ILE A 37 15.56 -3.22 -3.43
C ILE A 37 14.16 -3.37 -2.81
N ARG A 38 13.77 -4.58 -2.35
CA ARG A 38 12.46 -4.86 -1.73
C ARG A 38 11.98 -3.82 -0.69
N PRO A 39 12.78 -3.42 0.32
CA PRO A 39 12.32 -2.45 1.32
C PRO A 39 11.99 -1.07 0.71
N TYR A 40 12.68 -0.68 -0.35
CA TYR A 40 12.37 0.57 -1.07
C TYR A 40 11.05 0.48 -1.83
N GLN A 41 10.73 -0.69 -2.40
CA GLN A 41 9.44 -0.91 -3.05
C GLN A 41 8.28 -0.85 -2.04
N GLU A 42 8.43 -1.50 -0.88
CA GLU A 42 7.44 -1.45 0.19
C GLU A 42 7.22 -0.02 0.70
N TRP A 43 8.31 0.74 0.88
CA TRP A 43 8.22 2.13 1.29
C TRP A 43 7.54 3.02 0.23
N SER A 44 7.89 2.84 -1.05
CA SER A 44 7.25 3.57 -2.15
C SER A 44 5.74 3.31 -2.19
N LYS A 45 5.32 2.05 -2.04
CA LYS A 45 3.90 1.67 -1.97
C LYS A 45 3.22 2.30 -0.77
N SER A 46 3.88 2.36 0.39
CA SER A 46 3.33 3.02 1.58
C SER A 46 3.11 4.52 1.39
N VAL A 47 4.06 5.22 0.75
CA VAL A 47 3.92 6.65 0.41
C VAL A 47 2.77 6.87 -0.56
N GLU A 48 2.61 5.97 -1.54
CA GLU A 48 1.53 6.04 -2.50
C GLU A 48 0.17 5.73 -1.87
N CYS A 49 0.02 4.69 -1.03
CA CYS A 49 -1.25 4.43 -0.33
C CYS A 49 -1.62 5.62 0.59
N ARG A 50 -0.65 6.23 1.28
CA ARG A 50 -0.89 7.44 2.08
C ARG A 50 -1.46 8.58 1.22
N ARG A 51 -0.84 8.82 0.05
CA ARG A 51 -1.29 9.84 -0.90
C ARG A 51 -2.70 9.54 -1.41
N ASN A 52 -2.98 8.28 -1.75
CA ASN A 52 -4.27 7.84 -2.23
C ASN A 52 -5.37 8.10 -1.19
N ILE A 53 -5.17 7.68 0.06
CA ILE A 53 -6.11 7.96 1.16
C ILE A 53 -6.31 9.47 1.34
N HIS A 54 -5.25 10.28 1.33
CA HIS A 54 -5.39 11.74 1.46
C HIS A 54 -6.25 12.35 0.33
N ILE A 55 -6.06 11.90 -0.92
CA ILE A 55 -6.89 12.33 -2.06
C ILE A 55 -8.35 11.86 -1.88
N LEU A 56 -8.56 10.61 -1.49
CA LEU A 56 -9.90 10.05 -1.30
C LEU A 56 -10.66 10.77 -0.20
N VAL A 57 -10.04 11.00 0.95
CA VAL A 57 -10.67 11.70 2.08
C VAL A 57 -10.97 13.16 1.75
N ARG A 58 -10.12 13.83 0.97
CA ARG A 58 -10.48 15.14 0.40
C ARG A 58 -11.71 15.02 -0.51
N GLY A 59 -11.80 13.95 -1.29
CA GLY A 59 -12.99 13.62 -2.07
C GLY A 59 -14.25 13.43 -1.23
N PHE A 60 -14.14 12.81 -0.04
CA PHE A 60 -15.25 12.66 0.89
C PHE A 60 -15.71 14.02 1.43
N ASN A 61 -14.77 14.93 1.69
CA ASN A 61 -15.09 16.29 2.12
C ASN A 61 -15.75 17.10 0.99
N MET A 62 -15.28 16.98 -0.25
CA MET A 62 -15.93 17.61 -1.42
C MET A 62 -17.34 17.06 -1.65
N TYR A 63 -17.54 15.76 -1.49
CA TYR A 63 -18.88 15.16 -1.48
C TYR A 63 -19.73 15.79 -0.36
N ALA A 64 -19.21 15.90 0.86
CA ALA A 64 -19.97 16.51 1.95
C ALA A 64 -20.32 17.99 1.66
N ASP A 65 -19.46 18.74 1.00
CA ASP A 65 -19.74 20.12 0.59
C ASP A 65 -20.92 20.20 -0.41
N ASP A 66 -21.02 19.25 -1.33
CA ASP A 66 -22.08 19.20 -2.34
C ASP A 66 -23.40 18.56 -1.85
N TYR A 67 -23.36 17.78 -0.77
CA TYR A 67 -24.49 16.98 -0.26
C TYR A 67 -24.84 17.34 1.20
N ASP A 68 -25.21 18.61 1.43
CA ASP A 68 -25.75 19.13 2.71
C ASP A 68 -24.88 18.86 3.95
N GLY A 69 -23.56 18.86 3.78
CA GLY A 69 -22.61 18.59 4.86
C GLY A 69 -22.62 17.14 5.35
N ARG A 70 -23.10 16.18 4.56
CA ARG A 70 -23.15 14.76 4.93
C ARG A 70 -22.03 13.95 4.28
N TYR A 71 -21.39 13.10 5.06
CA TYR A 71 -20.46 12.13 4.50
C TYR A 71 -21.18 11.10 3.64
N LEU A 72 -20.45 10.55 2.68
CA LEU A 72 -20.98 9.56 1.75
C LEU A 72 -21.48 8.28 2.47
N PRO A 73 -22.41 7.54 1.85
CA PRO A 73 -22.78 6.21 2.33
C PRO A 73 -21.58 5.26 2.23
N ALA A 74 -21.17 4.66 3.35
CA ALA A 74 -19.97 3.82 3.41
C ALA A 74 -20.05 2.61 2.46
N GLU A 75 -21.22 2.00 2.27
CA GLU A 75 -21.40 0.83 1.38
C GLU A 75 -21.36 1.17 -0.12
N ARG A 76 -21.25 2.46 -0.48
CA ARG A 76 -21.20 2.94 -1.87
C ARG A 76 -20.11 4.00 -2.08
N TRP A 77 -19.11 4.02 -1.20
CA TRP A 77 -18.14 5.11 -1.15
C TRP A 77 -17.33 5.28 -2.44
N GLU A 78 -16.98 4.19 -3.14
CA GLU A 78 -16.21 4.26 -4.38
C GLU A 78 -17.01 4.87 -5.54
N ASP A 79 -18.33 4.63 -5.56
CA ASP A 79 -19.25 5.22 -6.52
C ASP A 79 -19.46 6.71 -6.21
N CYS A 80 -19.67 7.05 -4.94
CA CYS A 80 -19.92 8.42 -4.51
C CYS A 80 -18.69 9.33 -4.66
N VAL A 81 -17.48 8.80 -4.46
CA VAL A 81 -16.24 9.59 -4.58
C VAL A 81 -15.77 9.74 -6.04
N GLU A 82 -16.40 9.04 -6.98
CA GLU A 82 -15.97 9.02 -8.39
C GLU A 82 -15.79 10.39 -9.05
N PRO A 83 -16.71 11.37 -8.86
CA PRO A 83 -16.55 12.70 -9.43
C PRO A 83 -15.35 13.48 -8.85
N TYR A 84 -14.92 13.11 -7.64
CA TYR A 84 -13.97 13.87 -6.83
C TYR A 84 -12.57 13.24 -6.80
N ALA A 85 -12.47 11.94 -7.08
CA ALA A 85 -11.23 11.19 -7.06
C ALA A 85 -11.13 10.22 -8.26
N PRO A 86 -10.09 10.36 -9.10
CA PRO A 86 -9.83 9.44 -10.20
C PRO A 86 -9.73 7.97 -9.75
N PRO A 87 -10.18 7.00 -10.57
CA PRO A 87 -10.19 5.57 -10.22
C PRO A 87 -8.87 5.01 -9.71
N LYS A 88 -7.73 5.50 -10.26
CA LYS A 88 -6.39 5.05 -9.86
C LYS A 88 -6.06 5.24 -8.37
N TYR A 89 -6.74 6.17 -7.69
CA TYR A 89 -6.51 6.43 -6.26
C TYR A 89 -7.36 5.53 -5.36
N ARG A 90 -8.37 4.86 -5.90
CA ARG A 90 -9.28 3.99 -5.14
C ARG A 90 -8.64 2.65 -4.75
N ARG A 91 -7.43 2.35 -5.24
CA ARG A 91 -6.70 1.12 -4.91
C ARG A 91 -5.45 1.39 -4.08
N CYS A 92 -5.15 0.52 -3.12
CA CYS A 92 -3.87 0.52 -2.41
C CYS A 92 -2.83 -0.33 -3.17
N PRO A 93 -1.70 0.25 -3.60
CA PRO A 93 -0.54 -0.48 -4.15
C PRO A 93 0.02 -1.62 -3.29
N SER A 94 -0.24 -1.61 -1.98
CA SER A 94 0.16 -2.67 -1.04
C SER A 94 -0.88 -3.80 -0.92
N ALA A 95 -2.06 -3.66 -1.53
CA ALA A 95 -3.04 -4.74 -1.59
C ALA A 95 -2.60 -5.83 -2.58
N ALA A 96 -3.13 -7.05 -2.40
CA ALA A 96 -2.81 -8.16 -3.28
C ALA A 96 -3.19 -7.83 -4.75
N PRO A 97 -2.36 -8.17 -5.74
CA PRO A 97 -2.59 -7.81 -7.15
C PRO A 97 -3.91 -8.38 -7.72
N ASP A 98 -4.35 -9.50 -7.19
CA ASP A 98 -5.56 -10.25 -7.52
C ASP A 98 -6.77 -9.88 -6.65
N ALA A 99 -6.61 -8.99 -5.65
CA ALA A 99 -7.73 -8.50 -4.87
C ALA A 99 -8.72 -7.75 -5.77
N ALA A 100 -9.97 -8.20 -5.80
CA ALA A 100 -11.05 -7.53 -6.51
C ALA A 100 -11.40 -6.15 -5.90
N GLY A 101 -11.01 -5.92 -4.64
CA GLY A 101 -11.29 -4.69 -3.89
C GLY A 101 -10.16 -3.66 -3.88
N ALA A 102 -10.54 -2.46 -3.44
CA ALA A 102 -9.69 -1.30 -3.23
C ALA A 102 -8.49 -1.54 -2.30
N GLY A 103 -8.63 -2.39 -1.28
CA GLY A 103 -7.69 -2.45 -0.15
C GLY A 103 -7.86 -1.29 0.84
N TYR A 104 -8.93 -0.50 0.69
CA TYR A 104 -9.41 0.50 1.64
C TYR A 104 -10.86 0.17 2.00
N ALA A 105 -11.29 0.55 3.21
CA ALA A 105 -12.69 0.52 3.60
C ALA A 105 -13.14 1.84 4.23
N ALA A 106 -14.39 2.20 3.99
CA ALA A 106 -15.03 3.34 4.64
C ALA A 106 -15.53 2.95 6.04
N ASP A 107 -15.46 3.90 6.99
CA ASP A 107 -15.94 3.70 8.36
C ASP A 107 -17.47 3.77 8.42
N LEU A 108 -18.11 2.64 8.74
CA LEU A 108 -19.57 2.53 8.90
C LEU A 108 -20.10 3.49 9.97
N ALA A 109 -19.31 3.81 11.01
CA ALA A 109 -19.73 4.74 12.05
C ALA A 109 -19.92 6.17 11.53
N ARG A 110 -19.40 6.50 10.35
CA ARG A 110 -19.50 7.81 9.70
C ARG A 110 -20.35 7.82 8.43
N SER A 111 -20.96 6.69 8.07
CA SER A 111 -21.84 6.58 6.91
C SER A 111 -23.03 7.55 7.01
N GLY A 112 -23.13 8.53 6.10
CA GLY A 112 -24.22 9.50 6.08
C GLY A 112 -24.22 10.52 7.23
N ALA A 113 -23.19 10.50 8.09
CA ALA A 113 -23.10 11.39 9.24
C ALA A 113 -22.93 12.85 8.80
N GLU A 114 -23.58 13.77 9.51
CA GLU A 114 -23.39 15.20 9.29
C GLU A 114 -22.03 15.63 9.84
N ARG A 115 -21.24 16.32 9.01
CA ARG A 115 -19.90 16.81 9.35
C ARG A 115 -19.90 17.71 10.60
N ILE A 116 -20.87 18.62 10.69
CA ILE A 116 -21.01 19.58 11.80
C ILE A 116 -21.29 18.90 13.16
N LYS A 117 -21.80 17.66 13.15
CA LYS A 117 -22.11 16.90 14.37
C LYS A 117 -20.92 16.08 14.89
N LEU A 118 -19.74 16.20 14.29
CA LEU A 118 -18.54 15.53 14.79
C LEU A 118 -17.87 16.38 15.87
N ASP A 119 -17.90 15.88 17.11
CA ASP A 119 -17.28 16.55 18.26
C ASP A 119 -15.77 16.83 18.05
N ASP A 120 -15.10 15.98 17.27
CA ASP A 120 -13.70 16.15 16.86
C ASP A 120 -13.47 15.59 15.44
N GLU A 121 -13.57 16.45 14.43
CA GLU A 121 -13.28 16.11 13.03
C GLU A 121 -11.85 15.57 12.83
N SER A 122 -10.89 16.00 13.65
CA SER A 122 -9.49 15.56 13.54
C SER A 122 -9.28 14.11 13.97
N MET A 123 -10.26 13.53 14.65
CA MET A 123 -10.25 12.16 15.17
C MET A 123 -11.32 11.26 14.53
N ALA A 124 -12.23 11.81 13.74
CA ALA A 124 -13.25 11.05 13.03
C ALA A 124 -12.66 10.39 11.78
N ALA A 125 -12.30 9.11 11.87
CA ALA A 125 -11.85 8.35 10.70
C ALA A 125 -12.98 8.18 9.67
N LEU A 126 -12.64 8.35 8.41
CA LEU A 126 -13.54 8.19 7.27
C LEU A 126 -13.17 6.98 6.41
N LEU A 127 -11.87 6.75 6.23
CA LEU A 127 -11.33 5.70 5.37
C LEU A 127 -10.07 5.10 6.01
N TYR A 128 -9.88 3.79 5.90
CA TYR A 128 -8.72 3.10 6.46
C TYR A 128 -8.29 1.93 5.57
N ASP A 129 -7.05 1.44 5.72
CA ASP A 129 -6.62 0.21 5.02
C ASP A 129 -7.47 -0.98 5.45
N SER A 130 -7.96 -1.75 4.48
CA SER A 130 -8.81 -2.91 4.75
C SER A 130 -8.21 -4.21 4.25
N ALA A 131 -8.48 -5.28 5.01
CA ALA A 131 -8.21 -6.64 4.57
C ALA A 131 -9.24 -7.14 3.55
N GLN A 132 -10.42 -6.52 3.52
CA GLN A 132 -11.52 -6.91 2.64
C GLN A 132 -11.19 -6.58 1.19
N SER A 133 -11.22 -7.61 0.34
CA SER A 133 -10.93 -7.52 -1.10
C SER A 133 -12.22 -7.41 -1.92
N VAL A 134 -13.15 -6.56 -1.50
CA VAL A 134 -14.41 -6.29 -2.20
C VAL A 134 -14.53 -4.82 -2.55
N ARG A 135 -15.28 -4.53 -3.63
CA ARG A 135 -15.66 -3.17 -3.99
C ARG A 135 -16.55 -2.57 -2.91
N ASN A 136 -16.38 -1.28 -2.63
CA ASN A 136 -17.10 -0.56 -1.59
C ASN A 136 -16.98 -1.25 -0.21
N ALA A 137 -15.80 -1.81 0.10
CA ALA A 137 -15.55 -2.35 1.42
C ALA A 137 -15.88 -1.29 2.49
N ALA A 138 -16.62 -1.72 3.52
CA ALA A 138 -17.07 -0.89 4.61
C ALA A 138 -17.03 -1.72 5.89
N GLY A 139 -16.65 -1.09 7.00
CA GLY A 139 -16.51 -1.79 8.26
C GLY A 139 -16.21 -0.84 9.40
N ARG A 140 -15.52 -1.35 10.42
CA ARG A 140 -14.98 -0.55 11.51
C ARG A 140 -13.45 -0.58 11.45
N GLN A 141 -12.79 0.39 12.07
CA GLN A 141 -11.33 0.41 12.20
C GLN A 141 -10.73 -0.84 12.87
N GLN A 142 -11.55 -1.68 13.53
CA GLN A 142 -11.14 -2.96 14.10
C GLN A 142 -10.83 -4.01 13.02
N ASP A 143 -11.36 -3.82 11.81
CA ASP A 143 -11.22 -4.73 10.66
C ASP A 143 -9.95 -4.46 9.84
N MET A 144 -9.07 -3.56 10.31
CA MET A 144 -7.80 -3.29 9.64
C MET A 144 -6.92 -4.55 9.61
N PRO A 145 -6.11 -4.72 8.56
CA PRO A 145 -5.14 -5.80 8.48
C PRO A 145 -4.21 -5.87 9.71
N VAL A 146 -4.06 -7.07 10.27
CA VAL A 146 -3.05 -7.38 11.29
C VAL A 146 -2.21 -8.56 10.77
N PRO A 147 -0.88 -8.41 10.58
CA PRO A 147 -0.11 -7.18 10.79
C PRO A 147 -0.43 -6.10 9.74
N GLY A 148 -0.08 -4.85 10.04
CA GLY A 148 -0.33 -3.70 9.18
C GLY A 148 0.42 -3.78 7.84
N ARG A 149 -0.14 -3.16 6.81
CA ARG A 149 0.38 -3.27 5.42
C ARG A 149 1.54 -2.34 5.11
N HIS A 150 1.78 -1.34 5.95
CA HIS A 150 2.66 -0.23 5.62
C HIS A 150 3.81 -0.11 6.58
N ILE A 151 4.98 0.21 6.04
CA ILE A 151 6.18 0.48 6.81
C ILE A 151 6.55 1.94 6.59
N THR A 152 6.64 2.70 7.67
CA THR A 152 7.13 4.09 7.65
C THR A 152 8.35 4.25 8.54
N ARG A 153 9.13 5.29 8.30
CA ARG A 153 10.21 5.71 9.19
C ARG A 153 9.79 7.00 9.88
N ARG A 154 9.56 6.95 11.18
CA ARG A 154 9.31 8.17 11.95
C ARG A 154 10.62 8.94 12.08
N ARG A 155 10.59 10.25 11.81
CA ARG A 155 11.79 11.11 11.85
C ARG A 155 12.52 11.07 13.20
N GLN A 156 11.79 10.83 14.29
CA GLN A 156 12.32 10.75 15.66
C GLN A 156 12.77 9.33 16.05
N GLU A 157 12.35 8.28 15.35
CA GLU A 157 12.61 6.90 15.72
C GLU A 157 13.62 6.29 14.74
N ARG A 158 14.68 5.63 15.25
CA ARG A 158 15.65 4.94 14.38
C ARG A 158 15.03 3.73 13.67
N ALA A 159 13.96 3.17 14.24
CA ALA A 159 13.27 1.99 13.75
C ALA A 159 12.15 2.31 12.76
N SER A 160 11.93 1.39 11.82
CA SER A 160 10.74 1.40 10.98
C SER A 160 9.51 0.95 11.76
N VAL A 161 8.41 1.67 11.64
CA VAL A 161 7.13 1.35 12.27
C VAL A 161 6.21 0.71 11.22
N ARG A 162 5.62 -0.43 11.56
CA ARG A 162 4.57 -1.06 10.77
C ARG A 162 3.19 -0.61 11.24
N GLY A 163 2.27 -0.40 10.32
CA GLY A 163 0.89 -0.07 10.65
C GLY A 163 -0.01 0.08 9.44
N ASN A 164 -1.16 0.70 9.66
CA ASN A 164 -2.18 0.98 8.65
C ASN A 164 -2.45 2.50 8.60
N TRP A 165 -2.66 3.03 7.40
CA TRP A 165 -3.05 4.40 7.16
C TRP A 165 -4.55 4.58 7.43
N ILE A 166 -4.88 5.70 8.06
CA ILE A 166 -6.24 6.14 8.34
C ILE A 166 -6.38 7.58 7.84
N GLY A 167 -7.42 7.84 7.08
CA GLY A 167 -7.84 9.17 6.67
C GLY A 167 -8.98 9.69 7.54
N TYR A 168 -8.88 10.94 7.97
CA TYR A 168 -9.76 11.58 8.95
C TYR A 168 -10.59 12.70 8.34
N ALA A 169 -11.69 13.09 8.98
CA ALA A 169 -12.59 14.14 8.51
C ALA A 169 -11.88 15.49 8.29
N ASP A 170 -10.83 15.81 9.06
CA ASP A 170 -9.97 16.98 8.84
C ASP A 170 -9.13 16.93 7.53
N GLY A 171 -9.24 15.87 6.74
CA GLY A 171 -8.46 15.66 5.51
C GLY A 171 -7.06 15.10 5.76
N SER A 172 -6.65 14.92 7.02
CA SER A 172 -5.35 14.36 7.36
C SER A 172 -5.32 12.84 7.15
N CYS A 173 -4.12 12.32 6.90
CA CYS A 173 -3.86 10.89 6.82
C CYS A 173 -2.74 10.54 7.80
N ARG A 174 -3.02 9.65 8.75
CA ARG A 174 -2.09 9.30 9.85
C ARG A 174 -1.90 7.79 9.90
N LEU A 175 -0.68 7.36 10.24
CA LEU A 175 -0.39 5.94 10.44
C LEU A 175 -0.86 5.56 11.84
N LYS A 176 -1.72 4.56 11.93
CA LYS A 176 -1.98 3.83 13.17
C LYS A 176 -1.00 2.65 13.20
N PRO A 177 0.03 2.69 14.08
CA PRO A 177 0.95 1.58 14.24
C PRO A 177 0.18 0.31 14.61
N ASP A 178 0.70 -0.85 14.21
CA ASP A 178 0.34 -2.09 14.86
C ASP A 178 0.55 -1.88 16.37
N HIS A 179 -0.39 -2.31 17.21
CA HIS A 179 -0.18 -2.22 18.66
C HIS A 179 1.19 -2.80 18.95
N ASN A 180 2.09 -1.95 19.44
CA ASN A 180 3.42 -2.37 19.84
C ASN A 180 3.17 -3.43 20.91
N PRO A 181 3.52 -4.72 20.73
CA PRO A 181 3.77 -5.52 21.90
C PRO A 181 4.89 -4.75 22.61
N GLY A 182 4.56 -4.13 23.75
CA GLY A 182 5.57 -3.56 24.62
C GLY A 182 6.66 -4.61 24.92
N PRO A 183 7.83 -4.14 25.35
CA PRO A 183 9.16 -4.72 25.10
C PRO A 183 9.28 -6.24 25.17
#